data_AF-A0A2Z4PWX6-F1
#
_entry.id   AF-A0A2Z4PWX6-F1
#
_cell.length_a   1.000
_cell.length_b   1.000
_cell.length_c   1.000
_cell.angle_alpha   90.00
_cell.angle_beta   90.00
_cell.angle_gamma   90.00
#
_symmetry.space_group_name_H-M   'P 1'
#
loop_
_entity.id
_entity.type
_entity.pdbx_description
1 polymer ?
#
loop_
_entity_poly.entity_id
_entity_poly.type
_entity_poly.pdbx_seq_one_letter_code
_entity_poly.pdbx_strand_id
1 'polypeptide(L)'
;MEYEQRKSRLFFLVTTVISFYLIFYFKDHTTDIKRDHGWYTEPYVAPLFGLGILAFFSLIKLMLVIKPIEGEKGLVESFLDSLSDYRMVFITAVLFFSYVNIITIVGFTISTTLFVLAIVWLSRLFSPIWALNTIIAVASIILIFRVGVNIWIPDVALYEMLFSGQTLWFMNKYL
;
A
#
# COMPACT_ATOMS: atom_id res chain seq x y z
N MET A 1 4.87 -30.18 10.41
CA MET A 1 3.77 -29.36 10.95
C MET A 1 4.28 -28.28 11.92
N GLU A 2 5.19 -28.59 12.85
CA GLU A 2 5.79 -27.60 13.76
C GLU A 2 6.54 -26.45 13.07
N TYR A 3 7.30 -26.73 12.01
CA TYR A 3 8.07 -25.70 11.29
C TYR A 3 7.19 -24.62 10.63
N GLU A 4 6.10 -25.04 9.97
CA GLU A 4 5.10 -24.14 9.38
C GLU A 4 4.39 -23.29 10.44
N GLN A 5 4.10 -23.87 11.61
CA GLN A 5 3.51 -23.14 12.74
C GLN A 5 4.48 -22.09 13.32
N ARG A 6 5.78 -22.40 13.40
CA ARG A 6 6.83 -21.46 13.85
C ARG A 6 6.98 -20.26 12.91
N LYS A 7 7.04 -20.49 11.59
CA LYS A 7 7.09 -19.40 10.57
C LYS A 7 5.89 -18.47 10.68
N SER A 8 4.71 -19.06 10.80
CA SER A 8 3.44 -18.35 10.95
C SER A 8 3.41 -17.45 12.20
N ARG A 9 3.88 -17.96 13.35
CA ARG A 9 3.92 -17.21 14.62
C ARG A 9 4.77 -15.94 14.53
N LEU A 10 5.98 -16.04 13.99
CA LEU A 10 6.91 -14.92 13.87
C LEU A 10 6.40 -13.84 12.93
N PHE A 11 5.83 -14.24 11.79
CA PHE A 11 5.22 -13.31 10.85
C PHE A 11 4.11 -12.49 11.50
N PHE A 12 3.19 -13.15 12.22
CA PHE A 12 2.10 -12.45 12.91
C PHE A 12 2.62 -11.57 14.03
N LEU A 13 3.61 -12.01 14.81
CA LEU A 13 4.23 -11.19 15.85
C LEU A 13 4.85 -9.91 15.29
N VAL A 14 5.69 -10.04 14.27
CA VAL A 14 6.33 -8.88 13.61
C VAL A 14 5.29 -7.95 13.00
N THR A 15 4.28 -8.52 12.31
CA THR A 15 3.20 -7.74 11.70
C THR A 15 2.40 -6.97 12.75
N THR A 16 2.06 -7.60 13.88
CA THR A 16 1.33 -6.95 14.98
C THR A 16 2.16 -5.82 15.60
N VAL A 17 3.44 -6.06 15.90
CA VAL A 17 4.33 -5.06 16.49
C VAL A 17 4.52 -3.86 15.57
N ILE A 18 4.80 -4.10 14.28
CA ILE A 18 4.96 -3.03 13.28
C ILE A 18 3.66 -2.27 13.10
N SER A 19 2.51 -2.96 13.02
CA SER A 19 1.22 -2.29 12.83
C SER A 19 0.89 -1.37 14.00
N PHE A 20 1.08 -1.83 15.24
CA PHE A 20 0.89 -0.97 16.42
C PHE A 20 1.86 0.20 16.43
N TYR A 21 3.15 -0.04 16.14
CA TYR A 21 4.14 1.03 16.04
C TYR A 21 3.68 2.12 15.06
N LEU A 22 3.27 1.74 13.84
CA LEU A 22 2.77 2.69 12.83
C LEU A 22 1.48 3.42 13.26
N ILE A 23 0.55 2.72 13.92
CA ILE A 23 -0.70 3.32 14.43
C ILE A 23 -0.42 4.37 15.53
N PHE A 24 0.61 4.20 16.35
CA PHE A 24 0.95 5.19 17.37
C PHE A 24 1.83 6.31 16.81
N TYR A 25 2.69 5.99 15.85
CA TYR A 25 3.70 6.91 15.31
C TYR A 25 3.20 7.75 14.13
N PHE A 26 2.00 7.48 13.59
CA PHE A 26 1.49 8.21 12.42
C PHE A 26 1.41 9.72 12.66
N LYS A 27 1.03 10.16 13.87
CA LYS A 27 0.85 11.58 14.20
C LYS A 27 2.12 12.40 13.99
N ASP A 28 3.28 11.80 14.26
CA ASP A 28 4.58 12.47 14.09
C ASP A 28 4.96 12.64 12.62
N HIS A 29 4.29 11.93 11.71
CA HIS A 29 4.59 11.87 10.27
C HIS A 29 3.45 12.39 9.39
N THR A 30 2.34 12.82 10.00
CA THR A 30 1.20 13.39 9.29
C THR A 30 0.98 14.83 9.71
N THR A 31 0.92 15.73 8.74
CA THR A 31 0.46 17.10 8.97
C THR A 31 -1.07 17.14 9.03
N ASP A 32 -1.62 17.80 10.03
CA ASP A 32 -3.05 18.04 10.13
C ASP A 32 -3.52 18.95 8.99
N ILE A 33 -4.25 18.38 8.04
CA ILE A 33 -4.91 19.13 6.97
C ILE A 33 -6.39 19.21 7.32
N LYS A 34 -6.84 20.37 7.81
CA LYS A 34 -8.27 20.63 7.97
C LYS A 34 -8.91 20.74 6.59
N ARG A 35 -9.78 19.79 6.23
CA ARG A 35 -10.64 19.87 5.06
C ARG A 35 -12.10 20.11 5.48
N ASP A 36 -12.85 20.77 4.62
CA ASP A 36 -14.28 21.06 4.81
C ASP A 36 -15.18 19.81 4.66
N HIS A 37 -14.63 18.69 4.17
CA HIS A 37 -15.34 17.43 4.03
C HIS A 37 -15.02 16.50 5.21
N GLY A 38 -16.01 15.70 5.64
CA GLY A 38 -15.98 14.97 6.91
C GLY A 38 -14.75 14.10 7.13
N TRP A 39 -14.57 13.64 8.38
CA TRP A 39 -13.39 12.91 8.87
C TRP A 39 -12.87 11.80 7.95
N TYR A 40 -13.75 11.11 7.22
CA TYR A 40 -13.41 10.03 6.29
C TYR A 40 -12.61 10.48 5.05
N THR A 41 -12.52 11.78 4.78
CA THR A 41 -11.74 12.35 3.67
C THR A 41 -10.32 12.73 4.07
N GLU A 42 -9.98 12.59 5.36
CA GLU A 42 -8.65 12.88 5.86
C GLU A 42 -7.65 11.79 5.38
N PRO A 43 -6.45 12.21 4.92
CA PRO A 43 -5.53 11.30 4.22
C PRO A 43 -5.01 10.16 5.09
N TYR A 44 -5.04 10.31 6.42
CA TYR A 44 -4.58 9.27 7.36
C TYR A 44 -5.65 8.23 7.69
N VAL A 45 -6.94 8.49 7.42
CA VAL A 45 -8.03 7.59 7.86
C VAL A 45 -7.97 6.24 7.16
N ALA A 46 -7.81 6.21 5.84
CA ALA A 46 -7.72 4.96 5.10
C ALA A 46 -6.48 4.12 5.50
N PRO A 47 -5.26 4.69 5.62
CA PRO A 47 -4.11 3.99 6.17
C PRO A 47 -4.33 3.45 7.60
N LEU A 48 -4.88 4.25 8.51
CA LEU A 48 -5.14 3.81 9.89
C LEU A 48 -6.20 2.72 9.96
N PHE A 49 -7.24 2.79 9.13
CA PHE A 49 -8.26 1.75 9.04
C PHE A 49 -7.65 0.43 8.56
N GLY A 50 -6.83 0.48 7.50
CA GLY A 50 -6.10 -0.69 6.99
C GLY A 50 -5.15 -1.28 8.03
N LEU A 51 -4.36 -0.43 8.69
CA LEU A 51 -3.46 -0.84 9.79
C LEU A 51 -4.24 -1.42 10.98
N GLY A 52 -5.39 -0.86 11.33
CA GLY A 52 -6.24 -1.34 12.41
C GLY A 52 -6.77 -2.75 12.15
N ILE A 53 -7.27 -3.00 10.93
CA ILE A 53 -7.69 -4.33 10.50
C ILE A 53 -6.50 -5.30 10.54
N LEU A 54 -5.34 -4.90 10.00
CA LEU A 54 -4.13 -5.72 9.97
C LEU A 54 -3.65 -6.06 11.40
N ALA A 55 -3.60 -5.08 12.29
CA ALA A 55 -3.23 -5.25 13.70
C ALA A 55 -4.20 -6.19 14.41
N PHE A 56 -5.51 -6.01 14.21
CA PHE A 56 -6.54 -6.83 14.84
C PHE A 56 -6.44 -8.31 14.42
N PHE A 57 -6.40 -8.60 13.13
CA PHE A 57 -6.33 -9.98 12.65
C PHE A 57 -4.98 -10.64 12.92
N SER A 58 -3.88 -9.88 12.82
CA SER A 58 -2.55 -10.41 13.18
C SER A 58 -2.48 -10.74 14.67
N LEU A 59 -3.05 -9.91 15.55
CA LEU A 59 -3.12 -10.15 16.99
C LEU A 59 -3.96 -11.40 17.32
N ILE A 60 -5.14 -11.55 16.71
CA ILE A 60 -5.97 -12.76 16.90
C ILE A 60 -5.19 -14.00 16.48
N LYS A 61 -4.57 -13.98 15.30
CA LYS A 61 -3.77 -15.11 14.82
C LYS A 61 -2.58 -15.39 15.73
N LEU A 62 -1.91 -14.36 16.23
CA LEU A 62 -0.82 -14.51 17.17
C LEU A 62 -1.30 -15.20 18.46
N MET A 63 -2.41 -14.75 19.04
CA MET A 63 -3.00 -15.37 20.25
C MET A 63 -3.35 -16.85 20.06
N LEU A 64 -3.80 -17.24 18.86
CA LEU A 64 -4.11 -18.63 18.54
C LEU A 64 -2.86 -19.52 18.38
N VAL A 65 -1.72 -18.94 18.02
CA VAL A 65 -0.49 -19.68 17.67
C VAL A 65 0.61 -19.53 18.74
N ILE A 66 0.42 -18.70 19.78
CA ILE A 66 1.44 -18.39 20.80
C ILE A 66 1.79 -19.53 21.77
N LYS A 67 1.24 -20.74 21.58
CA LYS A 67 1.57 -21.89 22.43
C LYS A 67 3.09 -22.14 22.38
N PRO A 68 3.76 -22.27 23.53
CA PRO A 68 5.20 -22.50 23.57
C PRO A 68 5.50 -23.85 22.92
N ILE A 69 6.41 -23.84 21.93
CA ILE A 69 6.93 -25.05 21.31
C ILE A 69 8.31 -25.30 21.91
N GLU A 70 8.52 -26.45 22.53
CA GLU A 70 9.81 -26.82 23.10
C GLU A 70 10.89 -26.91 21.99
N GLY A 71 12.09 -26.37 22.26
CA GLY A 71 13.19 -26.36 21.29
C GLY A 71 13.08 -25.31 20.17
N GLU A 72 12.46 -24.15 20.42
CA GLU A 72 12.46 -23.02 19.49
C GLU A 72 13.87 -22.42 19.33
N LYS A 73 14.30 -22.26 18.07
CA LYS A 73 15.46 -21.42 17.73
C LYS A 73 15.18 -19.97 18.13
N GLY A 74 16.22 -19.17 18.34
CA GLY A 74 16.06 -17.73 18.61
C GLY A 74 15.19 -17.03 17.56
N LEU A 75 14.37 -16.06 17.99
CA LEU A 75 13.42 -15.34 17.14
C LEU A 75 14.07 -14.74 15.88
N VAL A 76 15.31 -14.25 16.01
CA VAL A 76 16.08 -13.66 14.90
C VAL A 76 16.46 -14.69 13.86
N GLU A 77 16.91 -15.86 14.29
CA GLU A 77 17.34 -16.96 13.43
C GLU A 77 16.16 -17.52 12.63
N SER A 78 15.01 -17.68 13.29
CA SER A 78 13.80 -18.15 12.62
C SER A 78 13.17 -17.07 11.72
N PHE A 79 13.43 -15.79 11.95
CA PHE A 79 13.04 -14.72 11.03
C PHE A 79 13.89 -14.74 9.75
N LEU A 80 15.21 -14.88 9.89
CA LEU A 80 16.14 -15.00 8.77
C LEU A 80 15.86 -16.25 7.92
N ASP A 81 15.60 -17.40 8.56
CA ASP A 81 15.21 -18.66 7.91
C ASP A 81 13.87 -18.55 7.16
N SER A 82 13.03 -17.56 7.49
CA SER A 82 11.71 -17.35 6.85
C SER A 82 11.75 -16.26 5.78
N LEU A 83 12.80 -15.42 5.75
CA LEU A 83 12.90 -14.27 4.86
C LEU A 83 12.89 -14.66 3.37
N SER A 84 13.46 -15.83 3.03
CA SER A 84 13.46 -16.39 1.67
C SER A 84 12.04 -16.62 1.13
N ASP A 85 11.10 -16.94 2.01
CA ASP A 85 9.72 -17.29 1.63
C ASP A 85 8.84 -16.05 1.47
N TYR A 86 9.26 -14.92 2.05
CA TYR A 86 8.58 -13.62 1.93
C TYR A 86 9.03 -12.82 0.71
N ARG A 87 9.72 -13.44 -0.25
CA ARG A 87 10.20 -12.76 -1.46
C ARG A 87 9.10 -11.99 -2.19
N MET A 88 7.89 -12.55 -2.28
CA MET A 88 6.76 -11.84 -2.89
C MET A 88 6.32 -10.62 -2.08
N VAL A 89 6.27 -10.73 -0.75
CA VAL A 89 5.94 -9.60 0.15
C VAL A 89 6.94 -8.47 -0.05
N PHE A 90 8.24 -8.80 -0.10
CA PHE A 90 9.29 -7.82 -0.35
C PHE A 90 9.17 -7.17 -1.73
N ILE A 91 8.95 -7.95 -2.80
CA ILE A 91 8.76 -7.42 -4.15
C ILE A 91 7.56 -6.48 -4.19
N THR A 92 6.42 -6.86 -3.61
CA THR A 92 5.22 -6.02 -3.58
C THR A 92 5.44 -4.74 -2.75
N ALA A 93 6.17 -4.83 -1.63
CA ALA A 93 6.52 -3.66 -0.82
C ALA A 93 7.41 -2.67 -1.61
N VAL A 94 8.43 -3.17 -2.31
CA VAL A 94 9.30 -2.33 -3.16
C VAL A 94 8.51 -1.71 -4.32
N LEU A 95 7.60 -2.46 -4.95
CA LEU A 95 6.72 -1.93 -5.99
C LEU A 95 5.81 -0.83 -5.45
N PHE A 96 5.22 -1.02 -4.27
CA PHE A 96 4.36 -0.02 -3.65
C PHE A 96 5.14 1.24 -3.25
N PHE A 97 6.33 1.07 -2.67
CA PHE A 97 7.23 2.18 -2.36
C PHE A 97 7.59 2.97 -3.63
N SER A 98 7.94 2.27 -4.71
CA SER A 98 8.26 2.89 -5.99
C SER A 98 7.06 3.66 -6.54
N TYR A 99 5.86 3.06 -6.49
CA TYR A 99 4.61 3.70 -6.87
C TYR A 99 4.40 5.03 -6.13
N VAL A 100 4.48 5.04 -4.79
CA VAL A 100 4.27 6.26 -3.98
C VAL A 100 5.22 7.39 -4.39
N ASN A 101 6.48 7.08 -4.64
CA ASN A 101 7.47 8.09 -5.06
C ASN A 101 7.20 8.61 -6.49
N ILE A 102 6.85 7.70 -7.40
CA ILE A 102 6.64 7.99 -8.83
C ILE A 102 5.38 8.86 -9.06
N ILE A 103 4.37 8.80 -8.17
CA ILE A 103 3.15 9.64 -8.27
C ILE A 103 3.48 11.12 -8.41
N THR A 104 4.44 11.63 -7.63
CA THR A 104 4.83 13.05 -7.66
C THR A 104 5.55 13.46 -8.95
N ILE A 105 6.08 12.47 -9.67
CA ILE A 105 6.88 12.68 -10.88
C ILE A 105 6.00 12.64 -12.12
N VAL A 106 5.20 11.58 -12.29
CA VAL A 106 4.45 11.29 -13.54
C VAL A 106 2.94 11.36 -13.37
N GLY A 107 2.45 11.66 -12.17
CA GLY A 107 1.01 11.79 -11.89
C GLY A 107 0.35 10.49 -11.51
N PHE A 108 -0.85 10.61 -10.94
CA PHE A 108 -1.56 9.49 -10.32
C PHE A 108 -2.02 8.45 -11.35
N THR A 109 -2.53 8.86 -12.51
CA THR A 109 -3.07 7.93 -13.50
C THR A 109 -2.00 7.00 -14.05
N ILE A 110 -0.87 7.56 -14.48
CA ILE A 110 0.24 6.81 -15.06
C ILE A 110 0.86 5.90 -13.99
N SER A 111 1.14 6.44 -12.80
CA SER A 111 1.74 5.69 -11.70
C SER A 111 0.87 4.51 -11.27
N THR A 112 -0.44 4.73 -11.12
CA THR A 112 -1.38 3.67 -10.74
C THR A 112 -1.50 2.62 -11.83
N THR A 113 -1.55 3.04 -13.10
CA THR A 113 -1.60 2.10 -14.23
C THR A 113 -0.36 1.21 -14.27
N LEU A 114 0.85 1.79 -14.16
CA LEU A 114 2.09 1.03 -14.13
C LEU A 114 2.17 0.08 -12.94
N PHE A 115 1.72 0.54 -11.76
CA PHE A 115 1.69 -0.28 -10.56
C PHE A 115 0.76 -1.49 -10.70
N VAL A 116 -0.48 -1.27 -11.17
CA VAL A 116 -1.45 -2.37 -11.36
C VAL A 116 -0.99 -3.32 -12.46
N LEU A 117 -0.44 -2.82 -13.57
CA LEU A 117 0.14 -3.68 -14.61
C LEU A 117 1.32 -4.50 -14.08
N ALA A 118 2.17 -3.94 -13.23
CA ALA A 118 3.26 -4.67 -12.58
C ALA A 118 2.73 -5.79 -11.67
N ILE A 119 1.63 -5.56 -10.95
CA ILE A 119 0.96 -6.60 -10.13
C ILE A 119 0.34 -7.68 -11.02
N VAL A 120 -0.36 -7.31 -12.08
CA VAL A 120 -0.95 -8.26 -13.04
C VAL A 120 0.13 -9.12 -13.69
N TRP A 121 1.26 -8.51 -14.04
CA TRP A 121 2.43 -9.20 -14.56
C TRP A 121 3.05 -10.15 -13.53
N LEU A 122 3.24 -9.69 -12.29
CA LEU A 122 3.75 -10.52 -11.19
C LEU A 122 2.81 -11.71 -10.88
N SER A 123 1.50 -11.52 -11.07
CA SER A 123 0.48 -12.55 -10.94
C SER A 123 0.40 -13.50 -12.14
N ARG A 124 1.23 -13.31 -13.18
CA ARG A 124 1.23 -14.06 -14.44
C ARG A 124 -0.09 -13.97 -15.23
N LEU A 125 -0.85 -12.89 -15.02
CA LEU A 125 -2.13 -12.63 -15.68
C LEU A 125 -2.00 -11.61 -16.83
N PHE A 126 -0.78 -11.31 -17.29
CA PHE A 126 -0.57 -10.27 -18.30
C PHE A 126 -1.12 -10.71 -19.67
N SER A 127 -2.32 -10.22 -20.00
CA SER A 127 -2.98 -10.40 -21.29
C SER A 127 -3.69 -9.10 -21.69
N PRO A 128 -4.06 -8.92 -22.98
CA PRO A 128 -4.76 -7.71 -23.44
C PRO A 128 -6.06 -7.43 -22.67
N ILE A 129 -6.78 -8.48 -22.26
CA ILE A 129 -8.02 -8.36 -21.47
C ILE A 129 -7.72 -7.76 -20.10
N TRP A 130 -6.67 -8.23 -19.43
CA TRP A 130 -6.26 -7.72 -18.12
C TRP A 130 -5.66 -6.31 -18.19
N ALA A 131 -4.97 -5.98 -19.29
CA ALA A 131 -4.52 -4.62 -19.54
C ALA A 131 -5.71 -3.66 -19.71
N LEU A 132 -6.74 -4.04 -20.47
CA LEU A 132 -7.96 -3.25 -20.62
C LEU A 132 -8.70 -3.10 -19.27
N ASN A 133 -8.85 -4.19 -18.52
CA ASN A 133 -9.46 -4.14 -17.19
C ASN A 133 -8.67 -3.24 -16.23
N THR A 134 -7.35 -3.19 -16.35
CA THR A 134 -6.51 -2.26 -15.59
C THR A 134 -6.85 -0.81 -15.91
N ILE A 135 -6.96 -0.47 -17.20
CA ILE A 135 -7.34 0.89 -17.63
C ILE A 135 -8.73 1.25 -17.09
N ILE A 136 -9.71 0.34 -17.21
CA ILE A 136 -11.08 0.54 -16.71
C ILE A 136 -11.10 0.74 -15.19
N ALA A 137 -10.33 -0.07 -14.46
CA ALA A 137 -10.24 0.03 -13.00
C ALA A 137 -9.60 1.36 -12.57
N VAL A 138 -8.49 1.76 -13.19
CA VAL A 138 -7.84 3.05 -12.90
C VAL A 138 -8.77 4.22 -13.21
N ALA A 139 -9.44 4.20 -14.36
CA ALA A 139 -10.43 5.24 -14.72
C ALA A 139 -11.57 5.31 -13.70
N SER A 140 -12.07 4.16 -13.23
CA SER A 140 -13.11 4.10 -12.21
C SER A 140 -12.64 4.65 -10.86
N ILE A 141 -11.41 4.33 -10.44
CA ILE A 141 -10.80 4.87 -9.22
C ILE A 141 -10.68 6.40 -9.32
N ILE A 142 -10.21 6.92 -10.45
CA ILE A 142 -10.11 8.37 -10.69
C ILE A 142 -11.50 9.00 -10.61
N LEU A 143 -12.51 8.42 -11.26
CA LEU A 143 -13.88 8.94 -11.19
C LEU A 143 -14.43 8.95 -9.75
N ILE A 144 -14.19 7.90 -8.97
CA ILE A 144 -14.63 7.85 -7.56
C ILE A 144 -13.96 8.97 -6.76
N PHE A 145 -12.63 9.11 -6.83
CA PHE A 145 -11.93 10.12 -6.05
C PHE A 145 -12.20 11.55 -6.53
N ARG A 146 -12.36 11.73 -7.84
CA ARG A 146 -12.57 13.04 -8.47
C ARG A 146 -14.02 13.51 -8.37
N VAL A 147 -14.97 12.67 -8.76
CA VAL A 147 -16.40 13.01 -8.83
C VAL A 147 -17.10 12.67 -7.52
N GLY A 148 -16.77 11.54 -6.90
CA GLY A 148 -17.39 11.09 -5.66
C GLY A 148 -16.87 11.80 -4.42
N VAL A 149 -15.56 12.01 -4.32
CA VAL A 149 -14.92 12.54 -3.08
C VAL A 149 -14.29 13.94 -3.28
N ASN A 150 -14.22 14.45 -4.50
CA ASN A 150 -13.65 15.76 -4.85
C ASN A 150 -12.23 16.00 -4.28
N ILE A 151 -11.39 14.95 -4.31
CA ILE A 151 -10.00 15.04 -3.87
C ILE A 151 -9.12 15.58 -5.00
N TRP A 152 -8.40 16.66 -4.71
CA TRP A 152 -7.36 17.18 -5.59
C TRP A 152 -6.04 16.45 -5.35
N ILE A 153 -5.42 16.02 -6.45
CA ILE A 153 -4.10 15.39 -6.51
C ILE A 153 -3.06 16.51 -6.64
N PRO A 154 -1.91 16.43 -5.96
CA PRO A 154 -0.85 17.43 -6.07
C PRO A 154 -0.32 17.56 -7.51
N ASP A 155 0.21 18.73 -7.82
CA ASP A 155 0.77 19.04 -9.14
C ASP A 155 1.94 18.11 -9.49
N VAL A 156 2.07 17.80 -10.79
CA VAL A 156 3.00 16.78 -11.29
C VAL A 156 4.25 17.45 -11.86
N ALA A 157 5.41 17.14 -11.30
CA ALA A 157 6.67 17.79 -11.65
C ALA A 157 7.03 17.66 -13.15
N LEU A 158 6.77 16.50 -13.76
CA LEU A 158 7.08 16.29 -15.18
C LEU A 158 6.13 17.07 -16.10
N TYR A 159 4.89 17.31 -15.68
CA TYR A 159 3.96 18.12 -16.47
C TYR A 159 4.37 19.58 -16.44
N GLU A 160 4.77 20.10 -15.28
CA GLU A 160 5.27 21.48 -15.13
C GLU A 160 6.53 21.74 -15.96
N MET A 161 7.37 20.71 -16.13
CA MET A 161 8.60 20.82 -16.94
C MET A 161 8.34 20.80 -18.45
N LEU A 162 7.29 20.10 -18.90
CA LEU A 162 7.05 19.82 -20.33
C LEU A 162 5.92 20.64 -20.96
N PHE A 163 4.96 21.12 -20.16
CA PHE A 163 3.75 21.79 -20.64
C PHE A 163 3.51 23.11 -19.91
N SER A 164 2.84 24.06 -20.58
CA SER A 164 2.51 25.37 -20.02
C SER A 164 1.11 25.83 -20.42
N GLY A 165 0.44 26.61 -19.58
CA GLY A 165 -0.86 27.22 -19.89
C GLY A 165 -2.06 26.29 -19.62
N GLN A 166 -3.06 26.31 -20.51
CA GLN A 166 -4.31 25.54 -20.32
C GLN A 166 -4.12 24.03 -20.36
N THR A 167 -3.11 23.54 -21.10
CA THR A 167 -2.77 22.12 -21.17
C THR A 167 -2.19 21.62 -19.85
N LEU A 168 -1.28 22.36 -19.22
CA LEU A 168 -0.76 22.04 -17.89
C LEU A 168 -1.88 21.97 -16.85
N TRP A 169 -2.79 22.96 -16.86
CA TRP A 169 -3.95 22.96 -15.97
C TRP A 169 -4.83 21.72 -16.17
N PHE A 170 -5.10 21.33 -17.42
CA PHE A 170 -5.86 20.11 -17.69
C PHE A 170 -5.12 18.86 -17.21
N MET A 171 -3.81 18.76 -17.46
CA MET A 171 -3.02 17.58 -17.07
C MET A 171 -2.96 17.43 -15.55
N ASN A 172 -2.60 18.47 -14.79
CA ASN A 172 -2.62 18.42 -13.32
C ASN A 172 -4.03 18.19 -12.76
N LYS A 173 -5.06 18.61 -13.51
CA LYS A 173 -6.45 18.44 -13.09
C LYS A 173 -7.04 17.07 -13.45
N TYR A 174 -6.54 16.33 -14.43
CA TYR A 174 -7.25 15.13 -14.90
C TYR A 174 -6.36 13.89 -15.11
N LEU A 175 -5.03 14.01 -15.06
CA LEU A 175 -4.07 12.93 -15.29
C LEU A 175 -3.15 12.70 -14.08
#